data_AF-A0AAI9ENM5-F1
#
_entry.id   AF-A0AAI9ENM5-F1
#
_cell.length_a   1.000
_cell.length_b   1.000
_cell.length_c   1.000
_cell.angle_alpha   90.00
_cell.angle_beta   90.00
_cell.angle_gamma   90.00
#
_symmetry.space_group_name_H-M   'P 1'
#
loop_
_entity.id
_entity.type
_entity.pdbx_description
1 polymer ?
#
loop_
_entity_poly.entity_id
_entity_poly.type
_entity_poly.pdbx_seq_one_letter_code
_entity_poly.pdbx_strand_id
1 'polypeptide(L)'
;MASKQKITAYISDSVVYEWAKKKAEENGVTGSGYLESLIRQEMQKVETEKVPLRMVPRFSVFDTFTPKEQILMLSGGFRIHDSFAPSLGDREKDGIEQIKVGVHQEIYNDFYNVIIGKNSRSLPEQCYIVFLKTFFDGRVLKNDEESHVNYHLMYQPLLITPNLWDKYGGFYDFFNIKYLRQTDIIRSEFMRTFSSKYAGAAPIFERRKECNDSGGFFIPVYHKPVTLEQRLSLPVLSKKFENSTNLYIGVDSGNNKERFHLKGREYLKQK
;
A
#
# COMPACT_ATOMS: atom_id res chain seq x y z
N MET A 1 -29.92 18.73 -25.12
CA MET A 1 -28.60 18.98 -25.76
C MET A 1 -27.61 17.99 -25.16
N ALA A 2 -26.99 17.13 -25.96
CA ALA A 2 -26.00 16.18 -25.47
C ALA A 2 -24.67 16.91 -25.22
N SER A 3 -24.11 16.81 -24.01
CA SER A 3 -22.80 17.38 -23.71
C SER A 3 -21.72 16.68 -24.55
N LYS A 4 -20.84 17.46 -25.18
CA LYS A 4 -19.77 16.97 -26.08
C LYS A 4 -18.67 16.16 -25.37
N GLN A 5 -18.71 16.05 -24.04
CA GLN A 5 -17.69 15.41 -23.22
C GLN A 5 -18.34 14.37 -22.31
N LYS A 6 -17.97 13.10 -22.48
CA LYS A 6 -18.44 11.98 -21.66
C LYS A 6 -17.51 11.83 -20.45
N ILE A 7 -18.01 12.15 -19.27
CA ILE A 7 -17.30 11.93 -18.00
C ILE A 7 -17.85 10.64 -17.38
N THR A 8 -16.95 9.73 -16.98
CA THR A 8 -17.34 8.51 -16.24
C THR A 8 -17.02 8.73 -14.77
N ALA A 9 -18.04 8.70 -13.92
CA ALA A 9 -17.89 8.77 -12.48
C ALA A 9 -18.21 7.40 -11.86
N TYR A 10 -17.33 6.90 -11.00
CA TYR A 10 -17.55 5.67 -10.25
C TYR A 10 -18.06 6.02 -8.86
N ILE A 11 -19.32 5.67 -8.58
CA ILE A 11 -19.92 5.79 -7.25
C ILE A 11 -19.79 4.43 -6.58
N SER A 12 -18.85 4.30 -5.66
CA SER A 12 -18.54 3.03 -4.98
C SER A 12 -19.55 2.64 -3.89
N ASP A 13 -20.36 3.60 -3.44
CA ASP A 13 -21.34 3.40 -2.39
C ASP A 13 -22.72 3.16 -3.03
N SER A 14 -23.26 1.95 -2.84
CA SER A 14 -24.57 1.56 -3.36
C SER A 14 -25.69 2.40 -2.78
N VAL A 15 -25.55 2.91 -1.55
CA VAL A 15 -26.55 3.79 -0.91
C VAL A 15 -26.59 5.14 -1.63
N VAL A 16 -25.42 5.71 -1.93
CA VAL A 16 -25.32 6.99 -2.65
C VAL A 16 -25.81 6.84 -4.09
N TYR A 17 -25.49 5.72 -4.73
CA TYR A 17 -25.97 5.41 -6.08
C TYR A 17 -27.51 5.31 -6.13
N GLU A 18 -28.12 4.52 -5.24
CA GLU A 18 -29.58 4.38 -5.18
C GLU A 18 -30.27 5.68 -4.77
N TRP A 19 -29.68 6.45 -3.85
CA TRP A 19 -30.15 7.78 -3.50
C TRP A 19 -30.18 8.72 -4.72
N ALA A 20 -29.08 8.77 -5.48
CA ALA A 20 -28.97 9.61 -6.66
C ALA A 20 -29.96 9.19 -7.76
N LYS A 21 -30.17 7.89 -7.93
CA LYS A 21 -31.14 7.33 -8.87
C LYS A 21 -32.58 7.71 -8.51
N LYS A 22 -32.96 7.51 -7.24
CA LYS A 22 -34.28 7.90 -6.73
C LYS A 22 -34.52 9.40 -6.88
N LYS A 23 -33.52 10.23 -6.56
CA LYS A 23 -33.63 11.68 -6.74
C LYS A 23 -33.74 12.09 -8.20
N ALA A 24 -33.07 11.41 -9.12
CA ALA A 24 -33.21 11.68 -10.55
C ALA A 24 -34.65 11.42 -11.02
N GLU A 25 -35.25 10.30 -10.59
CA GLU A 25 -36.64 9.95 -10.89
C GLU A 25 -37.62 11.01 -10.32
N GLU A 26 -37.45 11.42 -9.06
CA GLU A 26 -38.26 12.47 -8.43
C GLU A 26 -38.18 13.82 -9.17
N ASN A 27 -37.05 14.11 -9.82
CA ASN A 27 -36.84 15.35 -10.58
C ASN A 27 -37.13 15.20 -12.08
N GLY A 28 -37.62 14.03 -12.54
CA GLY A 28 -37.96 13.78 -13.94
C GLY A 28 -36.75 13.82 -14.90
N VAL A 29 -35.55 13.54 -14.40
CA VAL A 29 -34.30 13.57 -15.18
C VAL A 29 -33.61 12.19 -15.19
N THR A 30 -32.73 11.97 -16.17
CA THR A 30 -31.87 10.77 -16.17
C THR A 30 -30.86 10.82 -15.02
N GLY A 31 -30.42 9.68 -14.50
CA GLY A 31 -29.39 9.63 -13.44
C GLY A 31 -28.11 10.38 -13.80
N SER A 32 -27.66 10.27 -15.06
CA SER A 32 -26.54 11.06 -15.58
C SER A 32 -26.84 12.57 -15.62
N GLY A 33 -28.05 12.97 -16.00
CA GLY A 33 -28.47 14.36 -16.01
C GLY A 33 -28.56 14.95 -14.60
N TYR A 34 -29.02 14.15 -13.63
CA TYR A 34 -29.05 14.55 -12.23
C TYR A 34 -27.64 14.76 -11.66
N LEU A 35 -26.72 13.82 -11.91
CA LEU A 35 -25.32 13.96 -11.49
C LEU A 35 -24.65 15.17 -12.16
N GLU A 36 -24.87 15.37 -13.46
CA GLU A 36 -24.38 16.57 -14.16
C GLU A 36 -24.93 17.85 -13.52
N SER A 37 -26.21 17.86 -13.11
CA SER A 37 -26.81 19.02 -12.43
C SER A 37 -26.17 19.31 -11.07
N LEU A 38 -25.83 18.27 -10.29
CA LEU A 38 -25.14 18.43 -9.01
C LEU A 38 -23.73 18.98 -9.21
N ILE A 39 -23.00 18.47 -10.21
CA ILE A 39 -21.68 18.98 -10.58
C ILE A 39 -21.77 20.45 -10.98
N ARG A 40 -22.74 20.81 -11.83
CA ARG A 40 -22.95 22.21 -12.25
C ARG A 40 -23.33 23.11 -11.08
N GLN A 41 -24.18 22.67 -10.18
CA GLN A 41 -24.55 23.42 -8.97
C GLN A 41 -23.32 23.66 -8.07
N GLU A 42 -22.48 22.65 -7.89
CA GLU A 42 -21.26 22.79 -7.10
C GLU A 42 -20.26 23.73 -7.77
N MET A 43 -20.08 23.62 -9.09
CA MET A 43 -19.26 24.56 -9.87
C MET A 43 -19.77 26.00 -9.75
N GLN A 44 -21.08 26.22 -9.86
CA GLN A 44 -21.69 27.54 -9.72
C GLN A 44 -21.52 28.10 -8.31
N LYS A 45 -21.72 27.29 -7.27
CA LYS A 45 -21.46 27.71 -5.88
C LYS A 45 -20.02 28.19 -5.69
N VAL A 46 -19.06 27.44 -6.22
CA VAL A 46 -17.63 27.79 -6.20
C VAL A 46 -17.36 29.13 -6.92
N GLU A 47 -18.05 29.40 -8.04
CA GLU A 47 -17.93 30.68 -8.76
C GLU A 47 -18.56 31.86 -8.01
N THR A 48 -19.76 31.70 -7.45
CA THR A 48 -20.49 32.80 -6.76
C THR A 48 -19.92 33.18 -5.40
N GLU A 49 -19.37 32.24 -4.64
CA GLU A 49 -18.93 32.51 -3.26
C GLU A 49 -17.57 33.24 -3.17
N LYS A 50 -16.92 33.59 -4.31
CA LYS A 50 -15.54 34.12 -4.34
C LYS A 50 -14.59 33.32 -3.43
N VAL A 51 -14.86 32.03 -3.22
CA VAL A 51 -13.94 31.14 -2.55
C VAL A 51 -12.70 31.17 -3.42
N PRO A 52 -11.53 31.59 -2.89
CA PRO A 52 -10.35 31.77 -3.71
C PRO A 52 -10.14 30.50 -4.53
N LEU A 53 -10.20 30.65 -5.85
CA LEU A 53 -10.06 29.62 -6.87
C LEU A 53 -8.69 28.96 -6.78
N ARG A 54 -8.59 28.13 -5.77
CA ARG A 54 -7.62 27.09 -5.55
C ARG A 54 -8.39 26.06 -4.73
N MET A 55 -9.39 25.43 -5.37
CA MET A 55 -9.60 24.00 -5.13
C MET A 55 -8.31 23.28 -5.57
N VAL A 56 -7.21 23.53 -4.85
CA VAL A 56 -6.06 22.65 -4.87
C VAL A 56 -6.62 21.40 -4.21
N PRO A 57 -6.81 20.31 -4.97
CA PRO A 57 -7.25 19.06 -4.36
C PRO A 57 -6.32 18.81 -3.18
N ARG A 58 -6.90 18.68 -1.97
CA ARG A 58 -6.09 18.42 -0.77
C ARG A 58 -5.25 17.15 -0.95
N PHE A 59 -5.71 16.26 -1.84
CA PHE A 59 -5.06 15.02 -2.22
C PHE A 59 -5.38 14.71 -3.69
N SER A 60 -4.36 14.45 -4.50
CA SER A 60 -4.53 13.99 -5.88
C SER A 60 -4.26 12.49 -6.01
N VAL A 61 -5.10 11.77 -6.75
CA VAL A 61 -4.80 10.40 -7.18
C VAL A 61 -4.17 10.49 -8.56
N PHE A 62 -2.90 10.09 -8.66
CA PHE A 62 -2.12 10.11 -9.91
C PHE A 62 -2.31 8.81 -10.71
N ASP A 63 -1.76 8.77 -11.91
CA ASP A 63 -1.79 7.59 -12.77
C ASP A 63 -1.23 6.35 -12.07
N THR A 64 -1.80 5.20 -12.42
CA THR A 64 -1.41 3.92 -11.82
C THR A 64 0.01 3.54 -12.22
N PHE A 65 0.88 3.32 -11.25
CA PHE A 65 2.18 2.70 -11.43
C PHE A 65 2.02 1.21 -11.70
N THR A 66 2.56 0.72 -12.82
CA THR A 66 2.55 -0.70 -13.16
C THR A 66 3.94 -1.29 -12.99
N PRO A 67 4.19 -2.11 -11.95
CA PRO A 67 5.47 -2.79 -11.78
C PRO A 67 5.77 -3.70 -12.97
N LYS A 68 7.05 -3.76 -13.37
CA LYS A 68 7.49 -4.66 -14.45
C LYS A 68 7.63 -6.08 -13.93
N GLU A 69 8.10 -6.20 -12.70
CA GLU A 69 8.42 -7.43 -12.00
C GLU A 69 7.16 -8.24 -11.69
N GLN A 70 7.31 -9.56 -11.73
CA GLN A 70 6.24 -10.50 -11.40
C GLN A 70 6.06 -10.60 -9.88
N ILE A 71 4.85 -10.98 -9.48
CA ILE A 71 4.59 -11.36 -8.09
C ILE A 71 5.16 -12.75 -7.88
N LEU A 72 5.97 -12.88 -6.83
CA LEU A 72 6.63 -14.11 -6.41
C LEU A 72 5.89 -14.71 -5.22
N MET A 73 6.07 -16.01 -5.04
CA MET A 73 5.38 -16.81 -4.05
C MET A 73 6.39 -17.63 -3.28
N LEU A 74 6.28 -17.60 -1.96
CA LEU A 74 7.15 -18.31 -1.04
C LEU A 74 6.29 -19.05 -0.02
N SER A 75 6.68 -20.26 0.32
CA SER A 75 6.08 -21.02 1.41
C SER A 75 7.19 -21.66 2.22
N GLY A 76 7.02 -21.68 3.53
CA GLY A 76 8.05 -22.19 4.42
C GLY A 76 7.57 -22.20 5.86
N GLY A 77 8.52 -22.43 6.77
CA GLY A 77 8.25 -22.34 8.18
C GLY A 77 9.52 -22.23 9.00
N PHE A 78 9.41 -21.64 10.18
CA PHE A 78 10.52 -21.46 11.10
C PHE A 78 10.03 -21.49 12.55
N ARG A 79 11.00 -21.67 13.46
CA ARG A 79 10.77 -21.67 14.91
C ARG A 79 10.63 -20.25 15.42
N ILE A 80 9.72 -20.05 16.37
CA ILE A 80 9.57 -18.81 17.14
C ILE A 80 10.13 -19.10 18.53
N HIS A 81 11.02 -18.22 19.00
CA HIS A 81 11.58 -18.33 20.33
C HIS A 81 10.60 -17.80 21.37
N ASP A 82 10.56 -18.44 22.53
CA ASP A 82 9.71 -18.00 23.63
C ASP A 82 10.08 -16.59 24.08
N SER A 83 9.06 -15.74 24.19
CA SER A 83 9.23 -14.38 24.68
C SER A 83 9.34 -14.37 26.21
N PHE A 84 10.42 -13.80 26.73
CA PHE A 84 10.60 -13.54 28.16
C PHE A 84 9.78 -12.35 28.68
N ALA A 85 8.98 -11.70 27.83
CA ALA A 85 8.18 -10.54 28.23
C ALA A 85 7.18 -10.88 29.36
N PRO A 86 6.96 -9.94 30.30
CA PRO A 86 6.17 -10.20 31.50
C PRO A 86 4.66 -10.29 31.22
N SER A 87 4.16 -9.53 30.25
CA SER A 87 2.73 -9.48 29.92
C SER A 87 2.40 -10.34 28.69
N LEU A 88 1.19 -10.90 28.65
CA LEU A 88 0.71 -11.68 27.49
C LEU A 88 0.65 -10.84 26.21
N GLY A 89 0.35 -9.54 26.32
CA GLY A 89 0.29 -8.62 25.19
C GLY A 89 1.67 -8.34 24.59
N ASP A 90 2.68 -8.17 25.45
CA ASP A 90 4.05 -7.96 25.01
C ASP A 90 4.64 -9.22 24.38
N ARG A 91 4.30 -10.41 24.89
CA ARG A 91 4.67 -11.69 24.27
C ARG A 91 4.10 -11.85 22.87
N GLU A 92 2.82 -11.55 22.69
CA GLU A 92 2.19 -11.58 21.37
C GLU A 92 2.84 -10.57 20.41
N LYS A 93 3.19 -9.38 20.90
CA LYS A 93 3.88 -8.36 20.10
C LYS A 93 5.28 -8.83 19.68
N ASP A 94 6.03 -9.40 20.62
CA ASP A 94 7.36 -9.95 20.36
C ASP A 94 7.32 -11.10 19.35
N GLY A 95 6.42 -12.08 19.54
CA GLY A 95 6.25 -13.19 18.60
C GLY A 95 5.84 -12.73 17.20
N ILE A 96 4.99 -11.71 17.09
CA ILE A 96 4.65 -11.09 15.80
C ILE A 96 5.86 -10.41 15.17
N GLU A 97 6.72 -9.77 15.96
CA GLU A 97 7.95 -9.16 15.45
C GLU A 97 8.95 -10.21 14.98
N GLN A 98 9.14 -11.29 15.73
CA GLN A 98 9.95 -12.44 15.30
C GLN A 98 9.44 -13.03 13.98
N ILE A 99 8.12 -13.18 13.81
CA ILE A 99 7.53 -13.64 12.54
C ILE A 99 7.87 -12.68 11.41
N LYS A 100 7.76 -11.36 11.62
CA LYS A 100 8.09 -10.38 10.58
C LYS A 100 9.55 -10.48 10.16
N VAL A 101 10.48 -10.47 11.12
CA VAL A 101 11.92 -10.53 10.88
C VAL A 101 12.27 -11.83 10.16
N GLY A 102 11.76 -12.97 10.61
CA GLY A 102 11.95 -14.26 9.95
C GLY A 102 11.43 -14.28 8.51
N VAL A 103 10.22 -13.76 8.28
CA VAL A 103 9.65 -13.65 6.92
C VAL A 103 10.48 -12.71 6.02
N HIS A 104 10.99 -11.61 6.56
CA HIS A 104 11.88 -10.73 5.80
C HIS A 104 13.16 -11.46 5.40
N GLN A 105 13.79 -12.18 6.31
CA GLN A 105 14.98 -12.97 6.01
C GLN A 105 14.73 -14.01 4.92
N GLU A 106 13.57 -14.67 4.97
CA GLU A 106 13.17 -15.67 3.98
C GLU A 106 12.90 -15.05 2.58
N ILE A 107 12.27 -13.88 2.51
CA ILE A 107 12.14 -13.11 1.25
C ILE A 107 13.52 -12.78 0.66
N TYR A 108 14.45 -12.33 1.52
CA TYR A 108 15.82 -12.02 1.09
C TYR A 108 16.50 -13.25 0.49
N ASN A 109 16.46 -14.37 1.21
CA ASN A 109 17.05 -15.63 0.79
C ASN A 109 16.45 -16.12 -0.54
N ASP A 110 15.12 -16.12 -0.67
CA ASP A 110 14.43 -16.53 -1.89
C ASP A 110 14.81 -15.64 -3.08
N PHE A 111 14.73 -14.31 -2.92
CA PHE A 111 15.02 -13.39 -4.01
C PHE A 111 16.48 -13.50 -4.50
N TYR A 112 17.46 -13.50 -3.60
CA TYR A 112 18.87 -13.53 -4.02
C TYR A 112 19.35 -14.92 -4.41
N ASN A 113 19.04 -15.95 -3.64
CA ASN A 113 19.60 -17.29 -3.88
C ASN A 113 18.82 -18.05 -4.96
N VAL A 114 17.51 -17.85 -5.04
CA VAL A 114 16.64 -18.57 -5.99
C VAL A 114 16.40 -17.74 -7.24
N ILE A 115 15.92 -16.51 -7.11
CA ILE A 115 15.49 -15.72 -8.27
C ILE A 115 16.67 -15.10 -9.02
N ILE A 116 17.60 -14.46 -8.31
CA ILE A 116 18.78 -13.86 -8.94
C ILE A 116 19.85 -14.92 -9.23
N GLY A 117 20.21 -15.71 -8.20
CA GLY A 117 21.28 -16.70 -8.27
C GLY A 117 21.07 -17.78 -9.33
N LYS A 118 19.87 -18.34 -9.47
CA LYS A 118 19.61 -19.42 -10.46
C LYS A 118 19.38 -18.92 -11.88
N ASN A 119 18.94 -17.68 -12.06
CA ASN A 119 18.61 -17.14 -13.40
C ASN A 119 19.77 -16.38 -14.07
N SER A 120 20.94 -16.31 -13.43
CA SER A 120 22.12 -15.54 -13.90
C SER A 120 21.79 -14.09 -14.29
N ARG A 121 20.70 -13.52 -13.77
CA ARG A 121 20.30 -12.14 -14.04
C ARG A 121 21.07 -11.23 -13.11
N SER A 122 22.04 -10.50 -13.65
CA SER A 122 22.67 -9.41 -12.92
C SER A 122 21.64 -8.31 -12.66
N LEU A 123 21.50 -7.89 -11.40
CA LEU A 123 20.82 -6.63 -11.09
C LEU A 123 21.60 -5.46 -11.71
N PRO A 124 20.92 -4.35 -12.08
CA PRO A 124 21.61 -3.14 -12.49
C PRO A 124 22.58 -2.66 -11.38
N GLU A 125 23.72 -2.08 -11.77
CA GLU A 125 24.78 -1.65 -10.83
C GLU A 125 24.27 -0.70 -9.73
N GLN A 126 23.33 0.19 -10.07
CA GLN A 126 22.65 1.08 -9.13
C GLN A 126 21.17 0.71 -9.04
N CYS A 127 20.87 -0.28 -8.19
CA CYS A 127 19.52 -0.77 -7.97
C CYS A 127 19.19 -0.90 -6.49
N TYR A 128 18.09 -0.28 -6.08
CA TYR A 128 17.48 -0.44 -4.77
C TYR A 128 16.22 -1.28 -4.92
N ILE A 129 15.95 -2.16 -3.96
CA ILE A 129 14.82 -3.08 -4.06
C ILE A 129 13.85 -2.79 -2.94
N VAL A 130 12.61 -2.51 -3.32
CA VAL A 130 11.50 -2.35 -2.38
C VAL A 130 10.59 -3.57 -2.50
N PHE A 131 10.57 -4.42 -1.47
CA PHE A 131 9.70 -5.59 -1.43
C PHE A 131 8.31 -5.22 -0.93
N LEU A 132 7.32 -5.37 -1.81
CA LEU A 132 5.91 -5.27 -1.45
C LEU A 132 5.38 -6.64 -1.07
N LYS A 133 5.14 -6.87 0.23
CA LYS A 133 4.40 -8.04 0.72
C LYS A 133 2.93 -7.84 0.39
N THR A 134 2.43 -8.54 -0.64
CA THR A 134 1.07 -8.36 -1.13
C THR A 134 0.06 -9.20 -0.37
N PHE A 135 0.50 -10.32 0.21
CA PHE A 135 -0.32 -11.24 0.99
C PHE A 135 0.54 -12.12 1.91
N PHE A 136 0.07 -12.37 3.14
CA PHE A 136 0.62 -13.35 4.07
C PHE A 136 -0.53 -14.16 4.71
N ASP A 137 -0.43 -15.49 4.64
CA ASP A 137 -1.25 -16.42 5.42
C ASP A 137 -0.35 -17.39 6.17
N GLY A 138 -0.45 -17.37 7.49
CA GLY A 138 0.36 -18.18 8.39
C GLY A 138 -0.47 -18.92 9.41
N ARG A 139 0.11 -20.00 9.93
CA ARG A 139 -0.40 -20.73 11.09
C ARG A 139 0.72 -20.91 12.09
N VAL A 140 0.47 -20.44 13.31
CA VAL A 140 1.27 -20.80 14.48
C VAL A 140 0.78 -22.15 14.99
N LEU A 141 1.72 -23.06 15.19
CA LEU A 141 1.53 -24.36 15.82
C LEU A 141 2.37 -24.37 17.09
N LYS A 142 1.83 -24.93 18.17
CA LYS A 142 2.57 -25.15 19.40
C LYS A 142 2.69 -26.64 19.64
N ASN A 143 3.93 -27.10 19.82
CA ASN A 143 4.24 -28.41 20.38
C ASN A 143 4.64 -28.23 21.85
N ASP A 144 4.87 -29.33 22.59
CA ASP A 144 5.14 -29.29 24.04
C ASP A 144 6.36 -28.41 24.43
N GLU A 145 7.29 -28.16 23.50
CA GLU A 145 8.54 -27.42 23.77
C GLU A 145 8.77 -26.20 22.87
N GLU A 146 8.09 -26.07 21.72
CA GLU A 146 8.40 -25.03 20.73
C GLU A 146 7.15 -24.53 19.98
N SER A 147 7.16 -23.23 19.66
CA SER A 147 6.21 -22.62 18.73
C SER A 147 6.82 -22.55 17.33
N HIS A 148 6.06 -22.97 16.32
CA HIS A 148 6.47 -22.91 14.92
C HIS A 148 5.46 -22.09 14.12
N VAL A 149 5.94 -21.36 13.12
CA VAL A 149 5.10 -20.75 12.10
C VAL A 149 5.30 -21.44 10.77
N ASN A 150 4.20 -21.90 10.17
CA ASN A 150 4.17 -22.27 8.76
C ASN A 150 3.43 -21.19 8.00
N TYR A 151 3.92 -20.79 6.84
CA TYR A 151 3.36 -19.67 6.10
C TYR A 151 3.36 -19.87 4.59
N HIS A 152 2.44 -19.14 3.97
CA HIS A 152 2.35 -18.85 2.56
C HIS A 152 2.40 -17.33 2.38
N LEU A 153 3.31 -16.85 1.54
CA LEU A 153 3.55 -15.43 1.32
C LEU A 153 3.58 -15.16 -0.18
N MET A 154 2.99 -14.02 -0.58
CA MET A 154 3.24 -13.41 -1.87
C MET A 154 3.95 -12.07 -1.68
N TYR A 155 4.98 -11.85 -2.49
CA TYR A 155 5.72 -10.59 -2.51
C TYR A 155 6.08 -10.16 -3.93
N GLN A 156 6.16 -8.85 -4.14
CA GLN A 156 6.56 -8.26 -5.41
C GLN A 156 7.79 -7.38 -5.21
N PRO A 157 8.94 -7.70 -5.83
CA PRO A 157 10.09 -6.80 -5.80
C PRO A 157 9.83 -5.62 -6.74
N LEU A 158 10.09 -4.40 -6.27
CA LEU A 158 10.18 -3.21 -7.11
C LEU A 158 11.65 -2.82 -7.27
N LEU A 159 12.14 -2.82 -8.51
CA LEU A 159 13.52 -2.43 -8.82
C LEU A 159 13.59 -0.91 -9.07
N ILE A 160 14.11 -0.19 -8.08
CA ILE A 160 14.25 1.26 -8.11
C ILE A 160 15.65 1.59 -8.63
N THR A 161 15.72 1.98 -9.89
CA THR A 161 16.93 2.45 -10.57
C THR A 161 16.89 3.95 -10.77
N PRO A 162 18.03 4.63 -10.98
CA PRO A 162 18.06 6.05 -11.37
C PRO A 162 17.16 6.33 -12.57
N ASN A 163 17.21 5.50 -13.62
CA ASN A 163 16.35 5.63 -14.79
C ASN A 163 14.86 5.56 -14.47
N LEU A 164 14.44 4.69 -13.54
CA LEU A 164 13.04 4.64 -13.10
C LEU A 164 12.67 5.92 -12.34
N TRP A 165 13.56 6.38 -11.46
CA TRP A 165 13.36 7.59 -10.68
C TRP A 165 13.19 8.83 -11.57
N ASP A 166 14.06 8.97 -12.56
CA ASP A 166 14.08 10.07 -13.52
C ASP A 166 12.88 10.03 -14.47
N LYS A 167 12.41 8.83 -14.84
CA LYS A 167 11.16 8.67 -15.61
C LYS A 167 9.97 9.35 -14.91
N TYR A 168 9.95 9.35 -13.58
CA TYR A 168 8.92 10.00 -12.76
C TYR A 168 9.36 11.37 -12.23
N GLY A 169 10.43 11.95 -12.77
CA GLY A 169 10.93 13.27 -12.44
C GLY A 169 11.31 13.47 -10.97
N GLY A 170 11.57 12.38 -10.23
CA GLY A 170 11.84 12.42 -8.80
C GLY A 170 10.66 12.82 -7.92
N PHE A 171 9.42 12.75 -8.44
CA PHE A 171 8.22 13.04 -7.65
C PHE A 171 7.72 11.83 -6.85
N TYR A 172 8.07 10.61 -7.22
CA TYR A 172 7.46 9.39 -6.68
C TYR A 172 8.33 8.81 -5.54
N ASP A 173 7.79 8.73 -4.33
CA ASP A 173 8.50 8.18 -3.17
C ASP A 173 8.31 6.66 -3.03
N PHE A 174 9.02 5.90 -3.85
CA PHE A 174 8.99 4.43 -3.84
C PHE A 174 9.39 3.81 -2.48
N PHE A 175 10.04 4.56 -1.59
CA PHE A 175 10.49 4.09 -0.29
C PHE A 175 9.49 4.36 0.85
N ASN A 176 8.38 5.05 0.57
CA ASN A 176 7.34 5.33 1.55
C ASN A 176 5.96 4.85 1.13
N ILE A 177 5.89 3.73 0.41
CA ILE A 177 4.64 3.14 -0.05
C ILE A 177 3.69 2.95 1.14
N LYS A 178 2.41 3.26 0.91
CA LYS A 178 1.33 3.12 1.88
C LYS A 178 0.35 2.08 1.38
N TYR A 179 -0.25 1.35 2.31
CA TYR A 179 -1.45 0.58 2.01
C TYR A 179 -2.65 1.37 2.51
N LEU A 180 -3.60 1.65 1.62
CA LEU A 180 -4.77 2.47 1.91
C LEU A 180 -6.03 1.74 1.47
N ARG A 181 -7.07 1.83 2.29
CA ARG A 181 -8.44 1.49 1.92
C ARG A 181 -9.16 2.73 1.42
N GLN A 182 -10.23 2.51 0.70
CA GLN A 182 -11.08 3.62 0.25
C GLN A 182 -11.60 4.47 1.41
N THR A 183 -11.92 3.85 2.54
CA THR A 183 -12.34 4.53 3.77
C THR A 183 -11.25 5.43 4.36
N ASP A 184 -9.97 5.08 4.18
CA ASP A 184 -8.85 5.85 4.71
C ASP A 184 -8.67 7.14 3.91
N ILE A 185 -8.84 7.07 2.59
CA ILE A 185 -8.68 8.22 1.69
C ILE A 185 -9.76 9.29 1.97
N ILE A 186 -10.95 8.89 2.40
CA ILE A 186 -12.10 9.78 2.64
C ILE A 186 -12.07 10.39 4.06
N ARG A 187 -11.40 9.75 5.03
CA ARG A 187 -11.34 10.25 6.41
C ARG A 187 -10.31 11.38 6.56
N SER A 188 -10.74 12.51 7.12
CA SER A 188 -9.89 13.70 7.36
C SER A 188 -8.71 13.44 8.30
N GLU A 189 -8.82 12.46 9.19
CA GLU A 189 -7.76 12.03 10.09
C GLU A 189 -6.56 11.43 9.36
N PHE A 190 -6.80 10.71 8.25
CA PHE A 190 -5.72 10.13 7.44
C PHE A 190 -4.93 11.22 6.71
N MET A 191 -5.58 12.28 6.22
CA MET A 191 -4.91 13.45 5.65
C MET A 191 -3.94 14.11 6.64
N ARG A 192 -4.13 13.93 7.95
CA ARG A 192 -3.15 14.38 8.97
C ARG A 192 -1.92 13.47 9.05
N THR A 193 -2.04 12.20 8.69
CA THR A 193 -0.92 11.24 8.63
C THR A 193 -0.16 11.29 7.31
N PHE A 194 -0.78 11.80 6.25
CA PHE A 194 -0.13 12.04 4.98
C PHE A 194 0.62 13.38 5.04
N SER A 195 1.95 13.32 5.05
CA SER A 195 2.80 14.50 5.22
C SER A 195 2.49 15.57 4.16
N SER A 196 2.44 16.84 4.58
CA SER A 196 2.21 18.01 3.73
C SER A 196 3.24 18.22 2.61
N LYS A 197 4.32 17.43 2.59
CA LYS A 197 5.30 17.41 1.50
C LYS A 197 4.79 16.68 0.25
N TYR A 198 3.73 15.88 0.37
CA TYR A 198 3.15 15.11 -0.72
C TYR A 198 1.88 15.77 -1.26
N ALA A 199 1.75 15.83 -2.58
CA ALA A 199 0.59 16.33 -3.31
C ALA A 199 -0.54 15.30 -3.43
N GLY A 200 -0.23 14.03 -3.18
CA GLY A 200 -1.15 12.93 -3.40
C GLY A 200 -0.44 11.59 -3.46
N ALA A 201 -1.05 10.61 -4.13
CA ALA A 201 -0.45 9.29 -4.31
C ALA A 201 -0.83 8.64 -5.64
N ALA A 202 0.07 7.81 -6.15
CA ALA A 202 -0.15 6.97 -7.32
C ALA A 202 -0.50 5.54 -6.88
N PRO A 203 -1.60 4.95 -7.34
CA PRO A 203 -1.90 3.54 -7.07
C PRO A 203 -0.85 2.64 -7.71
N ILE A 204 -0.55 1.50 -7.08
CA ILE A 204 0.29 0.44 -7.64
C ILE A 204 -0.64 -0.64 -8.20
N PHE A 205 -0.44 -1.01 -9.47
CA PHE A 205 -1.16 -2.10 -10.09
C PHE A 205 -0.72 -3.45 -9.49
N GLU A 206 -1.69 -4.14 -8.88
CA GLU A 206 -1.50 -5.48 -8.33
C GLU A 206 -1.97 -6.52 -9.35
N ARG A 207 -1.02 -7.23 -9.98
CA ARG A 207 -1.34 -8.22 -11.02
C ARG A 207 -2.17 -9.41 -10.51
N ARG A 208 -2.09 -9.72 -9.22
CA ARG A 208 -2.79 -10.83 -8.56
C ARG A 208 -3.18 -10.41 -7.15
N LYS A 209 -4.46 -10.60 -6.79
CA LYS A 209 -5.00 -10.40 -5.45
C LYS A 209 -5.57 -11.73 -4.95
N GLU A 210 -5.09 -12.20 -3.81
CA GLU A 210 -5.55 -13.45 -3.16
C GLU A 210 -6.68 -13.22 -2.13
N CYS A 211 -7.03 -11.95 -1.88
CA CYS A 211 -8.08 -11.60 -0.93
C CYS A 211 -9.04 -10.57 -1.54
N ASN A 212 -10.31 -10.63 -1.13
CA ASN A 212 -11.33 -9.64 -1.49
C ASN A 212 -11.17 -8.31 -0.72
N ASP A 213 -9.94 -7.97 -0.35
CA ASP A 213 -9.62 -6.73 0.34
C ASP A 213 -9.80 -5.55 -0.63
N SER A 214 -10.57 -4.55 -0.17
CA SER A 214 -10.89 -3.34 -0.93
C SER A 214 -9.79 -2.28 -0.90
N GLY A 215 -8.68 -2.53 -0.18
CA GLY A 215 -7.51 -1.68 -0.18
C GLY A 215 -6.52 -1.96 -1.32
N GLY A 216 -5.50 -1.09 -1.37
CA GLY A 216 -4.43 -1.17 -2.36
C GLY A 216 -3.16 -0.45 -1.90
N PHE A 217 -2.10 -0.65 -2.66
CA PHE A 217 -0.81 0.01 -2.43
C PHE A 217 -0.71 1.33 -3.19
N PHE A 218 -0.12 2.33 -2.55
CA PHE A 218 -0.01 3.68 -3.09
C PHE A 218 1.40 4.24 -2.86
N ILE A 219 2.00 4.80 -3.91
CA ILE A 219 3.27 5.52 -3.86
C ILE A 219 2.95 6.99 -3.58
N PRO A 220 3.40 7.58 -2.45
CA PRO A 220 3.25 9.01 -2.23
C PRO A 220 3.99 9.83 -3.31
N VAL A 221 3.36 10.92 -3.76
CA VAL A 221 3.89 11.81 -4.79
C VAL A 221 4.20 13.17 -4.17
N TYR A 222 5.46 13.62 -4.24
CA TYR A 222 5.93 14.89 -3.69
C TYR A 222 5.32 16.09 -4.40
N HIS A 223 5.20 17.22 -3.69
CA HIS A 223 4.94 18.52 -4.31
C HIS A 223 6.13 19.04 -5.12
N LYS A 224 7.36 18.73 -4.66
CA LYS A 224 8.61 19.16 -5.28
C LYS A 224 9.47 17.93 -5.58
N PRO A 225 10.16 17.89 -6.72
CA PRO A 225 10.98 16.73 -7.06
C PRO A 225 12.13 16.59 -6.05
N VAL A 226 12.49 15.35 -5.74
CA VAL A 226 13.60 15.00 -4.85
C VAL A 226 14.51 14.04 -5.63
N THR A 227 15.83 14.27 -5.59
CA THR A 227 16.76 13.33 -6.23
C THR A 227 16.83 12.01 -5.46
N LEU A 228 17.19 10.92 -6.13
CA LEU A 228 17.30 9.61 -5.49
C LEU A 228 18.33 9.64 -4.35
N GLU A 229 19.48 10.28 -4.57
CA GLU A 229 20.55 10.45 -3.57
C GLU A 229 20.07 11.20 -2.33
N GLN A 230 19.41 12.36 -2.53
CA GLN A 230 18.81 13.12 -1.42
C GLN A 230 17.77 12.29 -0.68
N ARG A 231 16.95 11.51 -1.39
CA ARG A 231 15.93 10.68 -0.75
C ARG A 231 16.57 9.60 0.13
N LEU A 232 17.67 9.01 -0.31
CA LEU A 232 18.38 7.95 0.40
C LEU A 232 19.16 8.48 1.62
N SER A 233 19.58 9.75 1.61
CA SER A 233 20.25 10.40 2.73
C SER A 233 19.31 10.93 3.82
N LEU A 234 18.01 11.03 3.55
CA LEU A 234 17.04 11.50 4.55
C LEU A 234 16.86 10.48 5.69
N PRO A 235 16.85 10.93 6.96
CA PRO A 235 16.41 10.08 8.06
C PRO A 235 14.95 9.68 7.84
N VAL A 236 14.56 8.48 8.28
CA VAL A 236 13.27 7.79 7.99
C VAL A 236 13.27 6.96 6.69
N LEU A 237 14.14 5.95 6.67
CA LEU A 237 13.90 4.71 5.94
C LEU A 237 13.65 3.59 6.96
N SER A 238 12.66 3.77 7.83
CA SER A 238 12.28 2.83 8.90
C SER A 238 11.85 1.44 8.42
N LYS A 239 11.91 1.22 7.11
CA LYS A 239 11.53 0.00 6.42
C LYS A 239 12.73 -0.69 5.77
N LYS A 240 13.97 -0.27 6.06
CA LYS A 240 15.16 -0.95 5.57
C LYS A 240 15.27 -2.32 6.23
N PHE A 241 15.68 -3.33 5.47
CA PHE A 241 16.02 -4.62 6.08
C PHE A 241 17.25 -4.45 6.98
N GLU A 242 17.29 -5.17 8.10
CA GLU A 242 18.47 -5.18 8.97
C GLU A 242 19.72 -5.59 8.18
N ASN A 243 20.83 -4.89 8.43
CA ASN A 243 22.14 -5.13 7.80
C ASN A 243 22.18 -5.05 6.26
N SER A 244 21.14 -4.51 5.62
CA SER A 244 21.13 -4.29 4.16
C SER A 244 21.49 -2.86 3.79
N THR A 245 22.15 -2.66 2.65
CA THR A 245 22.42 -1.32 2.08
C THR A 245 21.35 -0.87 1.09
N ASN A 246 20.71 -1.79 0.37
CA ASN A 246 19.85 -1.49 -0.78
C ASN A 246 18.44 -2.11 -0.72
N LEU A 247 18.06 -2.76 0.40
CA LEU A 247 16.76 -3.43 0.53
C LEU A 247 15.82 -2.76 1.51
N TYR A 248 14.57 -2.66 1.08
CA TYR A 248 13.51 -1.99 1.79
C TYR A 248 12.21 -2.79 1.73
N ILE A 249 11.36 -2.58 2.72
CA ILE A 249 9.99 -3.07 2.78
C ILE A 249 9.09 -1.94 2.27
N GLY A 250 8.19 -2.25 1.35
CA GLY A 250 7.27 -1.24 0.82
C GLY A 250 6.26 -0.79 1.86
N VAL A 251 5.64 -1.73 2.57
CA VAL A 251 4.67 -1.45 3.64
C VAL A 251 4.98 -2.32 4.85
N ASP A 252 5.09 -1.68 6.02
CA ASP A 252 5.16 -2.42 7.27
C ASP A 252 3.75 -2.84 7.71
N SER A 253 3.67 -4.04 8.26
CA SER A 253 2.53 -4.71 8.88
C SER A 253 1.74 -3.89 9.90
N GLY A 254 2.29 -2.77 10.40
CA GLY A 254 1.68 -1.97 11.46
C GLY A 254 0.28 -1.43 11.16
N ASN A 255 -0.11 -1.28 9.88
CA ASN A 255 -1.33 -0.55 9.52
C ASN A 255 -2.43 -1.31 8.78
N ASN A 256 -2.24 -2.57 8.34
CA ASN A 256 -3.31 -3.29 7.63
C ASN A 256 -3.36 -4.77 7.98
N LYS A 257 -4.23 -5.08 8.95
CA LYS A 257 -4.47 -6.44 9.46
C LYS A 257 -5.17 -7.38 8.45
N GLU A 258 -5.65 -6.87 7.31
CA GLU A 258 -6.45 -7.67 6.35
C GLU A 258 -5.64 -8.47 5.33
N ARG A 259 -4.33 -8.22 5.19
CA ARG A 259 -3.46 -9.03 4.32
C ARG A 259 -2.37 -9.77 5.08
N PHE A 260 -2.49 -9.77 6.41
CA PHE A 260 -1.69 -10.53 7.33
C PHE A 260 -2.62 -11.43 8.14
N HIS A 261 -2.82 -12.65 7.64
CA HIS A 261 -3.63 -13.65 8.31
C HIS A 261 -2.70 -14.57 9.10
N LEU A 262 -2.94 -14.66 10.40
CA LEU A 262 -2.19 -15.55 11.27
C LEU A 262 -3.16 -16.34 12.16
N LYS A 263 -3.35 -17.62 11.83
CA LYS A 263 -4.12 -18.57 12.65
C LYS A 263 -3.25 -19.08 13.80
N GLY A 264 -3.84 -19.39 14.95
CA GLY A 264 -3.09 -19.86 16.11
C GLY A 264 -2.34 -18.76 16.87
N ARG A 265 -2.68 -17.48 16.64
CA ARG A 265 -1.99 -16.34 17.28
C ARG A 265 -2.02 -16.39 18.80
N GLU A 266 -3.05 -17.02 19.38
CA GLU A 266 -3.18 -17.30 20.80
C GLU A 266 -2.01 -18.10 21.38
N TYR A 267 -1.34 -18.93 20.59
CA TYR A 267 -0.17 -19.70 21.03
C TYR A 267 1.05 -18.79 21.30
N LEU A 268 1.13 -17.60 20.70
CA LEU A 268 2.20 -16.63 20.95
C LEU A 268 2.15 -16.01 22.36
N LYS A 269 1.05 -16.21 23.09
CA LYS A 269 0.87 -15.70 24.46
C LYS A 269 1.33 -16.69 25.52
N GLN A 270 1.45 -17.96 25.14
CA GLN A 270 1.61 -19.08 26.07
C GLN A 270 3.10 -19.34 26.33
N LYS A 271 3.46 -19.58 27.60
CA LYS A 271 4.73 -20.24 27.96
C LYS A 271 4.68 -21.67 27.45
#